data_AF-A0A7V1PXV0-F1
#
_entry.id   AF-A0A7V1PXV0-F1
#
_cell.length_a   1.000
_cell.length_b   1.000
_cell.length_c   1.000
_cell.angle_alpha   90.00
_cell.angle_beta   90.00
_cell.angle_gamma   90.00
#
_symmetry.space_group_name_H-M   'P 1'
#
loop_
_entity.id
_entity.type
_entity.pdbx_description
1 polymer ?
#
loop_
_entity_poly.entity_id
_entity_poly.type
_entity_poly.pdbx_seq_one_letter_code
_entity_poly.pdbx_strand_id
1 'polypeptide(L)'
;MSKIEETRSPVRIENMTASVIGVKESATMGSTRAQNKSNSQLTQTEIYVGSINGSKYHYPWCSGAQRIKESNKIQFSSKEEAIKAGYTPAANCKGLK
;
A
#
# COMPACT_ATOMS: atom_id res chain seq x y z
N MET A 1 -47.16 0.43 -9.57
CA MET A 1 -46.35 0.39 -10.81
C MET A 1 -44.88 0.57 -10.42
N SER A 2 -44.00 -0.28 -10.96
CA SER A 2 -42.52 -0.33 -10.80
C SER A 2 -42.02 -1.09 -9.57
N LYS A 3 -41.79 -2.41 -9.70
CA LYS A 3 -40.54 -3.10 -10.14
C LYS A 3 -39.53 -3.14 -8.98
N ILE A 4 -39.50 -4.17 -8.13
CA ILE A 4 -38.89 -5.51 -8.32
C ILE A 4 -37.62 -5.45 -9.17
N GLU A 5 -36.47 -5.65 -8.54
CA GLU A 5 -35.19 -6.17 -9.04
C GLU A 5 -34.18 -5.99 -7.89
N GLU A 6 -33.31 -6.90 -7.51
CA GLU A 6 -33.10 -8.31 -7.82
C GLU A 6 -32.09 -8.80 -6.76
N THR A 7 -32.30 -10.04 -6.31
CA THR A 7 -31.52 -10.73 -5.29
C THR A 7 -30.07 -10.95 -5.74
N ARG A 8 -29.11 -10.31 -5.07
CA ARG A 8 -27.68 -10.68 -5.18
C ARG A 8 -27.20 -11.50 -3.98
N SER A 9 -27.33 -12.80 -4.09
CA SER A 9 -26.35 -13.76 -3.56
C SER A 9 -25.77 -14.47 -4.79
N PRO A 10 -24.48 -14.88 -4.85
CA PRO A 10 -23.72 -15.65 -3.86
C PRO A 10 -22.25 -15.11 -3.70
N VAL A 11 -21.34 -15.59 -2.85
CA VAL A 11 -20.67 -16.91 -2.83
C VAL A 11 -20.03 -17.13 -1.46
N ARG A 12 -20.30 -18.29 -0.86
CA ARG A 12 -19.58 -18.91 0.25
C ARG A 12 -18.18 -19.31 -0.20
N ILE A 13 -17.16 -18.96 0.58
CA ILE A 13 -15.90 -19.74 0.60
C ILE A 13 -15.71 -20.21 2.04
N GLU A 14 -16.27 -21.38 2.33
CA GLU A 14 -15.77 -22.25 3.39
C GLU A 14 -14.67 -23.11 2.77
N ASN A 15 -13.41 -22.85 3.13
CA ASN A 15 -12.33 -23.81 2.90
C ASN A 15 -11.63 -24.08 4.22
N MET A 16 -12.14 -25.13 4.87
CA MET A 16 -11.43 -25.94 5.84
C MET A 16 -10.09 -26.41 5.26
N THR A 17 -9.04 -26.42 6.09
CA THR A 17 -8.39 -27.66 6.55
C THR A 17 -7.16 -27.31 7.38
N ALA A 18 -7.16 -27.84 8.60
CA ALA A 18 -5.99 -27.89 9.46
C ALA A 18 -4.87 -28.70 8.79
N SER A 19 -3.64 -28.21 8.90
CA SER A 19 -2.45 -29.06 8.84
C SER A 19 -1.68 -28.82 10.13
N VAL A 20 -1.89 -29.73 11.06
CA VAL A 20 -1.03 -29.96 12.23
C VAL A 20 0.10 -30.93 11.83
N ILE A 21 1.19 -30.86 12.60
CA ILE A 21 2.37 -31.77 12.61
C ILE A 21 3.44 -31.36 11.57
N GLY A 22 4.68 -31.00 11.90
CA GLY A 22 5.47 -31.15 13.12
C GLY A 22 6.81 -31.80 12.76
N VAL A 23 7.90 -31.04 12.67
CA VAL A 23 9.27 -31.54 12.90
C VAL A 23 10.08 -30.44 13.59
N LYS A 24 10.90 -30.93 14.51
CA LYS A 24 11.62 -30.31 15.61
C LYS A 24 13.07 -30.13 15.17
N GLU A 25 13.62 -28.98 15.54
CA GLU A 25 15.01 -28.71 15.93
C GLU A 25 16.15 -29.20 15.01
N SER A 26 16.88 -28.25 14.45
CA SER A 26 18.31 -28.44 14.17
C SER A 26 19.05 -27.17 14.58
N ALA A 27 19.82 -27.32 15.65
CA ALA A 27 20.79 -26.35 16.09
C ALA A 27 21.85 -26.13 15.01
N THR A 28 22.16 -24.87 14.72
CA THR A 28 23.49 -24.45 14.31
C THR A 28 23.69 -23.00 14.69
N MET A 29 24.43 -22.79 15.78
CA MET A 29 25.02 -21.51 16.13
C MET A 29 26.09 -21.18 15.08
N GLY A 30 25.87 -20.10 14.35
CA GLY A 30 26.81 -19.57 13.37
C GLY A 30 26.63 -18.05 13.26
N SER A 31 27.43 -17.33 14.02
CA SER A 31 27.52 -15.88 14.08
C SER A 31 27.71 -15.27 12.68
N THR A 32 26.72 -14.53 12.19
CA THR A 32 26.89 -13.55 11.11
C THR A 32 26.26 -12.23 11.54
N ARG A 33 27.10 -11.25 11.88
CA ARG A 33 26.67 -9.91 12.28
C ARG A 33 26.32 -9.08 11.05
N ALA A 34 25.04 -9.16 10.71
CA ALA A 34 24.15 -8.15 10.14
C ALA A 34 24.74 -6.81 9.66
N GLN A 35 24.60 -6.56 8.35
CA GLN A 35 23.90 -5.35 7.89
C GLN A 35 22.84 -5.76 6.87
N ASN A 36 21.63 -5.97 7.40
CA ASN A 36 20.41 -6.16 6.63
C ASN A 36 20.16 -4.94 5.73
N LYS A 37 20.47 -5.07 4.44
CA LYS A 37 19.68 -4.40 3.41
C LYS A 37 18.29 -5.04 3.48
N SER A 38 17.39 -4.41 4.23
CA SER A 38 15.96 -4.69 4.13
C SER A 38 15.55 -4.36 2.70
N ASN A 39 15.63 -5.36 1.83
CA ASN A 39 14.92 -5.37 0.58
C ASN A 39 13.43 -5.51 0.94
N SER A 40 12.84 -4.41 1.41
CA SER A 40 11.40 -4.26 1.47
C SER A 40 10.93 -4.15 0.03
N GLN A 41 10.88 -5.31 -0.62
CA GLN A 41 10.00 -5.60 -1.73
C GLN A 41 8.58 -5.68 -1.13
N LEU A 42 8.18 -4.57 -0.50
CA LEU A 42 6.79 -4.27 -0.28
C LEU A 42 6.23 -4.24 -1.69
N THR A 43 5.24 -5.08 -1.95
CA THR A 43 4.24 -4.82 -2.96
C THR A 43 3.56 -3.52 -2.57
N GLN A 44 4.29 -2.41 -2.70
CA GLN A 44 3.84 -1.07 -2.50
C GLN A 44 2.94 -0.87 -3.70
N THR A 45 1.67 -1.22 -3.54
CA THR A 45 0.61 -0.57 -4.29
C THR A 45 1.02 0.90 -4.33
N GLU A 46 1.43 1.36 -5.52
CA GLU A 46 1.98 2.69 -5.72
C GLU A 46 0.85 3.70 -5.53
N ILE A 47 0.48 3.88 -4.28
CA ILE A 47 -0.47 4.88 -3.86
C ILE A 47 0.31 6.16 -3.81
N TYR A 48 -0.20 7.18 -4.48
CA TYR A 48 0.37 8.51 -4.44
C TYR A 48 -0.48 9.37 -3.53
N VAL A 49 0.16 10.10 -2.63
CA VAL A 49 -0.50 10.93 -1.63
C VAL A 49 -0.27 12.40 -1.98
N GLY A 50 -1.36 13.13 -2.22
CA GLY A 50 -1.37 14.58 -2.42
C GLY A 50 -2.00 15.31 -1.24
N SER A 51 -1.82 16.63 -1.21
CA SER A 51 -2.58 17.49 -0.31
C SER A 51 -3.68 18.23 -1.07
N ILE A 52 -4.91 18.29 -0.56
CA ILE A 52 -6.02 19.07 -1.15
C ILE A 52 -5.61 20.51 -1.43
N ASN A 53 -4.88 21.14 -0.50
CA ASN A 53 -4.42 22.52 -0.62
C ASN A 53 -3.09 22.65 -1.38
N GLY A 54 -2.53 21.54 -1.84
CA GLY A 54 -1.26 21.47 -2.53
C GLY A 54 -1.43 21.09 -3.99
N SER A 55 -0.35 21.22 -4.73
CA SER A 55 -0.25 20.79 -6.13
C SER A 55 0.83 19.72 -6.31
N LYS A 56 1.25 19.09 -5.21
CA LYS A 56 2.33 18.10 -5.21
C LYS A 56 1.85 16.76 -4.69
N TYR A 57 2.23 15.69 -5.36
CA TYR A 57 2.01 14.32 -4.91
C TYR A 57 3.32 13.67 -4.47
N HIS A 58 3.19 12.76 -3.52
CA HIS A 58 4.28 12.12 -2.81
C HIS A 58 4.00 10.62 -2.69
N TYR A 59 4.98 9.82 -2.28
CA TYR A 59 4.69 8.48 -1.77
C TYR A 59 4.21 8.52 -0.32
N PRO A 60 3.43 7.54 0.18
CA PRO A 60 2.92 7.51 1.55
C PRO A 60 4.03 7.49 2.61
N TRP A 61 5.19 6.90 2.29
CA TRP A 61 6.36 6.88 3.16
C TRP A 61 7.17 8.18 3.13
N CYS A 62 6.85 9.09 2.21
CA CYS A 62 7.60 10.33 2.05
C CYS A 62 7.34 11.28 3.22
N SER A 63 8.38 11.97 3.69
CA SER A 63 8.24 12.97 4.77
C SER A 63 7.23 14.07 4.42
N GLY A 64 7.09 14.40 3.13
CA GLY A 64 6.04 15.31 2.66
C GLY A 64 4.63 14.79 2.95
N ALA A 65 4.36 13.53 2.58
CA ALA A 65 3.07 12.88 2.79
C ALA A 65 2.71 12.72 4.27
N GLN A 66 3.69 12.38 5.10
CA GLN A 66 3.48 12.20 6.55
C GLN A 66 3.11 13.51 7.27
N ARG A 67 3.46 14.67 6.70
CA ARG A 67 3.14 15.99 7.26
C ARG A 67 1.78 16.52 6.80
N ILE A 68 1.15 15.88 5.83
CA ILE A 68 -0.19 16.24 5.36
C ILE A 68 -1.19 15.79 6.43
N LYS A 69 -2.01 16.73 6.90
CA LYS A 69 -3.13 16.42 7.80
C LYS A 69 -4.07 15.43 7.12
N GLU A 70 -4.61 14.45 7.86
CA GLU A 70 -5.50 13.42 7.29
C GLU A 70 -6.69 14.04 6.55
N SER A 71 -7.29 15.11 7.11
CA SER A 71 -8.39 15.86 6.49
C SER A 71 -8.02 16.51 5.14
N ASN A 72 -6.73 16.71 4.88
CA ASN A 72 -6.21 17.32 3.66
C ASN A 72 -5.49 16.30 2.77
N LYS A 73 -5.54 15.00 3.09
CA LYS A 73 -4.84 13.95 2.36
C LYS A 73 -5.73 13.41 1.25
N ILE A 74 -5.18 13.35 0.02
CA ILE A 74 -5.81 12.66 -1.12
C ILE A 74 -4.90 11.51 -1.53
N GLN A 75 -5.49 10.38 -1.88
CA GLN A 75 -4.78 9.21 -2.42
C GLN A 75 -5.15 9.02 -3.89
N PHE A 76 -4.15 8.77 -4.72
CA PHE A 76 -4.29 8.42 -6.12
C PHE A 76 -3.80 7.01 -6.35
N SER A 77 -4.48 6.29 -7.23
CA SER A 77 -4.14 4.90 -7.55
C SER A 77 -3.00 4.80 -8.57
N SER A 78 -2.69 5.91 -9.25
CA SER A 78 -1.63 5.97 -10.28
C SER A 78 -1.08 7.39 -10.43
N LYS A 79 0.15 7.50 -10.95
CA LYS A 79 0.80 8.81 -11.21
C LYS A 79 0.03 9.62 -12.25
N GLU A 80 -0.53 8.96 -13.26
CA GLU A 80 -1.29 9.61 -14.34
C GLU A 80 -2.56 10.24 -13.79
N GLU A 81 -3.20 9.61 -12.80
CA GLU A 81 -4.38 10.15 -12.12
C GLU A 81 -4.03 11.41 -11.34
N ALA A 82 -2.93 11.40 -10.58
CA ALA A 82 -2.43 12.58 -9.88
C ALA A 82 -2.12 13.73 -10.86
N ILE A 83 -1.45 13.44 -11.98
CA ILE A 83 -1.10 14.44 -13.00
C ILE A 83 -2.36 14.99 -13.69
N LYS A 84 -3.33 14.13 -14.05
CA LYS A 84 -4.62 14.56 -14.61
C LYS A 84 -5.42 15.42 -13.62
N ALA A 85 -5.28 15.16 -12.31
CA ALA A 85 -5.85 15.97 -11.25
C ALA A 85 -5.09 17.29 -11.01
N GLY A 86 -4.02 17.57 -11.77
CA GLY A 86 -3.24 18.82 -11.67
C GLY A 86 -2.09 18.77 -10.66
N TYR A 87 -1.72 17.57 -10.18
CA TYR A 87 -0.62 17.40 -9.24
C TYR A 87 0.71 17.13 -9.97
N THR A 88 1.78 17.65 -9.38
CA THR A 88 3.15 17.49 -9.86
C THR A 88 3.97 16.63 -8.91
N PRO A 89 5.00 15.91 -9.39
CA PRO A 89 5.84 15.13 -8.51
C PRO A 89 6.57 16.02 -7.51
N ALA A 90 6.59 15.58 -6.26
CA ALA A 90 7.32 16.29 -5.22
C ALA A 90 8.84 16.11 -5.36
N ALA A 91 9.55 17.22 -5.61
CA ALA A 91 11.01 17.22 -5.76
C ALA A 91 11.77 16.74 -4.51
N ASN A 92 11.15 16.84 -3.33
CA ASN A 92 11.71 16.37 -2.05
C ASN A 92 11.42 14.90 -1.75
N CYS A 93 10.81 14.17 -2.70
CA CYS A 93 10.50 12.76 -2.55
C CYS A 93 11.42 11.91 -3.42
N LYS A 94 12.24 11.05 -2.81
CA LYS A 94 13.15 10.17 -3.54
C LYS A 94 12.34 9.19 -4.41
N GLY A 95 12.71 9.03 -5.67
CA GLY A 95 12.04 8.13 -6.61
C GLY A 95 10.88 8.74 -7.40
N LEU A 96 10.54 10.02 -7.19
CA LEU A 96 9.49 10.74 -7.93
C LEU A 96 10.03 11.71 -8.99
N LYS A 97 11.36 11.78 -9.17
CA LYS A 97 12.04 12.76 -10.01
C LYS A 97 12.57 12.14 -11.30
#